data_AF-A0A0C9T224-F1
#
_entry.id   AF-A0A0C9T224-F1
#
_cell.length_a   1.000
_cell.length_b   1.000
_cell.length_c   1.000
_cell.angle_alpha   90.00
_cell.angle_beta   90.00
_cell.angle_gamma   90.00
#
_symmetry.space_group_name_H-M   'P 1'
#
loop_
_entity.id
_entity.type
_entity.pdbx_description
1 polymer ?
#
loop_
_entity_poly.entity_id
_entity_poly.type
_entity_poly.pdbx_seq_one_letter_code
_entity_poly.pdbx_strand_id
1 'polypeptide(L)'
;CLYVTNQPVFQPSLLQSRFVPHLKSLGFRCSGEDPFGTLNITDIDSRLRFLKVDASVDLLPIVAQLDSIKSLIVTGVWSTTLRKVLEQLPQLERLSLGRTFITATTDGIKAMEEYIETFLPLQGLTHLGGLFSNMDYQSPLGEDIIRMVSVLPSLRYVEVWNTDVGRSTWLTIRRNSAGEYDGIEVIKDIRNVMTSNWSGFFRGFVKVSE
;
A
#
# COMPACT_ATOMS: atom_id res chain seq x y z
N CYS A 1 16.68 -4.68 4.53
CA CYS A 1 15.73 -3.88 3.73
C CYS A 1 16.52 -2.90 2.90
N LEU A 2 16.10 -2.58 1.67
CA LEU A 2 16.75 -1.60 0.81
C LEU A 2 15.75 -0.57 0.28
N TYR A 3 16.04 0.71 0.48
CA TYR A 3 15.25 1.80 -0.08
C TYR A 3 16.15 2.68 -0.96
N VAL A 4 15.81 2.77 -2.24
CA VAL A 4 16.57 3.51 -3.25
C VAL A 4 15.79 4.77 -3.63
N THR A 5 16.41 5.94 -3.52
CA THR A 5 15.78 7.23 -3.86
C THR A 5 16.68 8.07 -4.74
N ASN A 6 16.22 8.50 -5.91
CA ASN A 6 16.82 9.59 -6.71
C ASN A 6 18.36 9.58 -6.80
N GLN A 7 18.99 8.41 -6.94
CA GLN A 7 20.43 8.31 -7.13
C GLN A 7 20.70 7.83 -8.55
N PRO A 8 21.34 8.64 -9.43
CA PRO A 8 21.76 8.20 -10.75
C PRO A 8 22.83 7.08 -10.71
N VAL A 9 23.32 6.75 -9.51
CA VAL A 9 24.42 5.80 -9.28
C VAL A 9 23.90 4.38 -8.97
N PHE A 10 22.64 4.22 -8.57
CA PHE A 10 22.13 2.89 -8.25
C PHE A 10 21.78 2.13 -9.53
N GLN A 11 22.63 1.18 -9.91
CA GLN A 11 22.32 0.26 -10.99
C GLN A 11 21.45 -0.90 -10.46
N PRO A 12 20.20 -1.05 -10.94
CA PRO A 12 19.29 -2.13 -10.55
C PRO A 12 19.94 -3.51 -10.70
N SER A 13 20.77 -3.69 -11.73
CA SER A 13 21.56 -4.92 -11.97
C SER A 13 22.45 -5.38 -10.80
N LEU A 14 22.71 -4.52 -9.81
CA LEU A 14 23.44 -4.86 -8.58
C LEU A 14 22.57 -5.59 -7.54
N LEU A 15 21.26 -5.63 -7.73
CA LEU A 15 20.32 -6.42 -6.92
C LEU A 15 20.31 -7.87 -7.37
N GLN A 16 21.46 -8.53 -7.24
CA GLN A 16 21.56 -9.97 -7.39
C GLN A 16 21.47 -10.62 -6.01
N SER A 17 20.86 -11.81 -5.95
CA SER A 17 20.66 -12.59 -4.72
C SER A 17 21.93 -12.69 -3.86
N ARG A 18 23.09 -12.86 -4.51
CA ARG A 18 24.41 -12.98 -3.87
C ARG A 18 24.84 -11.75 -3.07
N PHE A 19 24.41 -10.55 -3.46
CA PHE A 19 24.79 -9.30 -2.78
C PHE A 19 23.81 -8.91 -1.68
N VAL A 20 22.56 -9.37 -1.78
CA VAL A 20 21.48 -9.06 -0.83
C VAL A 20 20.70 -10.31 -0.40
N PRO A 21 21.36 -11.35 0.15
CA PRO A 21 20.76 -12.66 0.39
C PRO A 21 19.67 -12.69 1.48
N HIS A 22 19.47 -11.58 2.20
CA HIS A 22 18.44 -11.46 3.24
C HIS A 22 17.46 -10.34 2.97
N LEU A 23 17.34 -9.89 1.71
CA LEU A 23 16.43 -8.81 1.34
C LEU A 23 14.98 -9.27 1.42
N LYS A 24 14.24 -8.71 2.39
CA LYS A 24 12.79 -8.95 2.57
C LYS A 24 11.92 -7.77 2.15
N SER A 25 12.52 -6.61 1.98
CA SER A 25 11.79 -5.37 1.74
C SER A 25 12.60 -4.48 0.83
N LEU A 26 11.97 -4.06 -0.26
CA LEU A 26 12.58 -3.30 -1.33
C LEU A 26 11.68 -2.12 -1.66
N GLY A 27 12.27 -0.95 -1.87
CA GLY A 27 11.49 0.17 -2.32
C GLY A 27 12.29 1.14 -3.16
N PHE A 28 11.58 1.78 -4.08
CA PHE A 28 12.13 2.68 -5.07
C PHE A 28 11.34 3.97 -5.10
N ARG A 29 12.07 5.06 -5.29
CA ARG A 29 11.53 6.34 -5.69
C ARG A 29 12.42 6.85 -6.81
N CYS A 30 11.92 6.74 -8.03
CA CYS A 30 12.68 7.10 -9.22
C CYS A 30 11.90 8.14 -10.01
N SER A 31 12.52 9.30 -10.22
CA SER A 31 12.13 10.27 -11.23
C SER A 31 13.03 10.04 -12.46
N GLY A 32 12.54 9.40 -13.51
CA GLY A 32 13.34 9.17 -14.73
C GLY A 32 13.00 7.89 -15.49
N GLU A 33 13.83 7.56 -16.49
CA GLU A 33 13.73 6.37 -17.34
C GLU A 33 13.73 5.07 -16.51
N ASP A 34 12.99 4.09 -17.02
CA ASP A 34 12.62 2.81 -16.39
C ASP A 34 13.76 2.18 -15.54
N PRO A 35 13.72 2.29 -14.20
CA PRO A 35 14.73 1.72 -13.32
C PRO A 35 14.61 0.20 -13.20
N PHE A 36 13.70 -0.45 -13.92
CA PHE A 36 13.49 -1.89 -13.88
C PHE A 36 13.73 -2.58 -15.22
N GLY A 37 13.95 -1.85 -16.30
CA GLY A 37 14.30 -2.42 -17.61
C GLY A 37 15.56 -3.32 -17.60
N THR A 38 16.32 -3.31 -16.50
CA THR A 38 17.49 -4.19 -16.27
C THR A 38 17.43 -4.99 -14.96
N LEU A 39 16.36 -4.88 -14.16
CA LEU A 39 16.27 -5.57 -12.88
C LEU A 39 15.83 -7.02 -13.09
N ASN A 40 16.79 -7.95 -13.07
CA ASN A 40 16.48 -9.38 -13.05
C ASN A 40 16.15 -9.82 -11.60
N ILE A 41 14.88 -9.71 -11.21
CA ILE A 41 14.39 -9.93 -9.84
C ILE A 41 14.28 -11.42 -9.47
N THR A 42 14.32 -12.31 -10.46
CA THR A 42 14.09 -13.76 -10.30
C THR A 42 14.89 -14.41 -9.16
N ASP A 43 16.05 -13.84 -8.84
CA ASP A 43 16.97 -14.27 -7.78
C ASP A 43 16.59 -13.82 -6.35
N ILE A 44 15.87 -12.70 -6.23
CA ILE A 44 15.48 -12.09 -4.95
C ILE A 44 14.05 -12.48 -4.57
N ASP A 45 13.24 -12.87 -5.56
CA ASP A 45 11.79 -13.04 -5.51
C ASP A 45 11.30 -13.76 -4.25
N SER A 46 11.65 -15.04 -4.05
CA SER A 46 11.02 -15.91 -3.04
C SER A 46 11.02 -15.40 -1.58
N ARG A 47 11.89 -14.45 -1.24
CA ARG A 47 12.02 -13.88 0.12
C ARG A 47 11.46 -12.47 0.24
N LEU A 48 11.20 -11.80 -0.87
CA LEU A 48 10.74 -10.42 -0.86
C LEU A 48 9.28 -10.40 -0.42
N ARG A 49 9.01 -9.78 0.73
CA ARG A 49 7.66 -9.71 1.32
C ARG A 49 7.03 -8.33 1.18
N PHE A 50 7.85 -7.30 0.99
CA PHE A 50 7.42 -5.92 0.92
C PHE A 50 8.00 -5.21 -0.30
N LEU A 51 7.14 -4.50 -1.04
CA LEU A 51 7.52 -3.65 -2.16
C LEU A 51 6.95 -2.23 -1.96
N LYS A 52 7.78 -1.20 -2.16
CA LYS A 52 7.33 0.19 -2.28
C LYS A 52 7.77 0.78 -3.61
N VAL A 53 6.83 1.31 -4.38
CA VAL A 53 7.09 1.79 -5.74
C VAL A 53 6.28 3.06 -6.05
N ASP A 54 6.78 3.85 -6.98
CA ASP A 54 6.09 5.02 -7.53
C ASP A 54 5.50 4.68 -8.91
N ALA A 55 4.40 5.30 -9.29
CA ALA A 55 3.65 5.05 -10.53
C ALA A 55 4.38 5.49 -11.79
N SER A 56 5.48 6.23 -11.66
CA SER A 56 6.36 6.56 -12.78
C SER A 56 7.03 5.33 -13.42
N VAL A 57 6.87 4.15 -12.80
CA VAL A 57 7.44 2.88 -13.24
C VAL A 57 6.34 1.98 -13.78
N ASP A 58 6.60 1.28 -14.89
CA ASP A 58 5.74 0.17 -15.31
C ASP A 58 5.89 -1.00 -14.31
N LEU A 59 4.88 -1.16 -13.45
CA LEU A 59 4.91 -2.15 -12.38
C LEU A 59 4.67 -3.57 -12.86
N LEU A 60 4.01 -3.76 -14.01
CA LEU A 60 3.54 -5.08 -14.42
C LEU A 60 4.66 -6.09 -14.62
N PRO A 61 5.77 -5.78 -15.34
CA PRO A 61 6.87 -6.71 -15.50
C PRO A 61 7.55 -7.09 -14.17
N ILE A 62 7.49 -6.18 -13.19
CA ILE A 62 8.12 -6.33 -11.88
C ILE A 62 7.27 -7.25 -11.01
N VAL A 63 5.97 -6.94 -10.88
CA VAL A 63 5.09 -7.69 -9.97
C VAL A 63 4.75 -9.09 -10.47
N ALA A 64 4.80 -9.31 -11.79
CA ALA A 64 4.64 -10.64 -12.38
C ALA A 64 5.75 -11.63 -11.95
N GLN A 65 6.88 -11.12 -11.46
CA GLN A 65 8.02 -11.90 -10.97
C GLN A 65 8.13 -11.88 -9.44
N LEU A 66 7.05 -11.55 -8.72
CA LEU A 66 7.06 -11.29 -7.29
C LEU A 66 5.93 -12.00 -6.55
N ASP A 67 5.86 -13.32 -6.68
CA ASP A 67 4.77 -14.16 -6.13
C ASP A 67 4.70 -14.14 -4.60
N SER A 68 5.77 -13.71 -3.96
CA SER A 68 5.93 -13.81 -2.52
C SER A 68 5.64 -12.51 -1.77
N ILE A 69 5.28 -11.44 -2.49
CA ILE A 69 4.92 -10.14 -1.93
C ILE A 69 3.63 -10.23 -1.11
N LYS A 70 3.70 -9.74 0.13
CA LYS A 70 2.57 -9.65 1.07
C LYS A 70 2.16 -8.23 1.38
N SER A 71 3.03 -7.26 1.11
CA SER A 71 2.79 -5.85 1.40
C SER A 71 3.25 -4.97 0.24
N LEU A 72 2.36 -4.12 -0.26
CA LEU A 72 2.62 -3.23 -1.37
C LEU A 72 2.27 -1.79 -0.96
N ILE A 73 3.22 -0.88 -1.17
CA ILE A 73 2.95 0.55 -1.16
C ILE A 73 3.18 1.05 -2.58
N VAL A 74 2.15 1.64 -3.17
CA VAL A 74 2.22 2.19 -4.51
C VAL A 74 1.73 3.62 -4.48
N THR A 75 2.44 4.54 -5.15
CA THR A 75 2.06 5.96 -5.17
C THR A 75 1.72 6.43 -6.57
N GLY A 76 0.59 7.14 -6.74
CA GLY A 76 0.23 7.78 -8.02
C GLY A 76 -0.33 6.84 -9.10
N VAL A 77 -0.78 5.63 -8.75
CA VAL A 77 -1.35 4.67 -9.71
C VAL A 77 -2.86 4.83 -9.78
N TRP A 78 -3.41 4.81 -11.00
CA TRP A 78 -4.84 4.85 -11.28
C TRP A 78 -5.51 3.48 -11.12
N SER A 79 -6.82 3.44 -10.91
CA SER A 79 -7.60 2.22 -10.64
C SER A 79 -7.38 1.10 -11.67
N THR A 80 -7.30 1.45 -12.96
CA THR A 80 -7.14 0.48 -14.07
C THR A 80 -5.78 -0.21 -14.10
N THR A 81 -4.69 0.55 -13.91
CA THR A 81 -3.33 -0.02 -13.81
C THR A 81 -3.18 -0.79 -12.50
N LEU A 82 -3.75 -0.28 -11.40
CA LEU A 82 -3.72 -0.96 -10.11
C LEU A 82 -4.39 -2.33 -10.19
N ARG A 83 -5.54 -2.43 -10.88
CA ARG A 83 -6.22 -3.70 -11.09
C ARG A 83 -5.31 -4.77 -11.70
N LYS A 84 -4.64 -4.44 -12.81
CA LYS A 84 -3.70 -5.36 -13.48
C LYS A 84 -2.55 -5.76 -12.56
N VAL A 85 -2.06 -4.85 -11.72
CA VAL A 85 -1.00 -5.13 -10.73
C VAL A 85 -1.51 -6.10 -9.66
N LEU A 86 -2.71 -5.89 -9.13
CA LEU A 86 -3.28 -6.71 -8.06
C LEU A 86 -3.72 -8.10 -8.56
N GLU A 87 -4.10 -8.24 -9.83
CA GLU A 87 -4.33 -9.53 -10.48
C GLU A 87 -3.08 -10.43 -10.45
N GLN A 88 -1.88 -9.85 -10.45
CA GLN A 88 -0.61 -10.59 -10.32
C GLN A 88 -0.24 -10.91 -8.85
N LEU A 89 -0.94 -10.32 -7.88
CA LEU A 89 -0.62 -10.41 -6.45
C LEU A 89 -1.85 -10.84 -5.61
N PRO A 90 -2.53 -11.96 -5.92
CA PRO A 90 -3.73 -12.40 -5.19
C PRO A 90 -3.48 -12.68 -3.70
N GLN A 91 -2.24 -12.95 -3.32
CA GLN A 91 -1.77 -13.24 -1.97
C GLN A 91 -1.51 -12.01 -1.09
N LEU A 92 -1.76 -10.79 -1.60
CA LEU A 92 -1.45 -9.53 -0.93
C LEU A 92 -2.27 -9.36 0.36
N GLU A 93 -1.60 -9.00 1.45
CA GLU A 93 -2.23 -8.83 2.77
C GLU A 93 -2.32 -7.35 3.18
N ARG A 94 -1.44 -6.51 2.67
CA ARG A 94 -1.36 -5.09 3.01
C ARG A 94 -1.15 -4.24 1.76
N LEU A 95 -2.03 -3.26 1.56
CA LEU A 95 -1.96 -2.33 0.44
C LEU A 95 -1.99 -0.90 0.98
N SER A 96 -1.11 -0.03 0.48
CA SER A 96 -1.21 1.41 0.73
C SER A 96 -1.08 2.18 -0.57
N LEU A 97 -2.05 3.05 -0.81
CA LEU A 97 -2.11 3.92 -1.98
C LEU A 97 -1.66 5.33 -1.58
N GLY A 98 -0.40 5.66 -1.82
CA GLY A 98 0.11 7.00 -1.52
C GLY A 98 -0.27 8.01 -2.60
N ARG A 99 -0.59 9.24 -2.19
CA ARG A 99 -0.95 10.34 -3.09
C ARG A 99 -2.20 10.09 -3.94
N THR A 100 -3.09 9.20 -3.50
CA THR A 100 -4.43 9.09 -4.07
C THR A 100 -5.31 10.12 -3.40
N PHE A 101 -5.70 11.15 -4.14
CA PHE A 101 -6.60 12.19 -3.65
C PHE A 101 -7.99 11.94 -4.23
N ILE A 102 -8.85 11.35 -3.41
CA ILE A 102 -10.26 11.25 -3.72
C ILE A 102 -11.00 12.30 -2.90
N THR A 103 -11.81 13.10 -3.58
CA THR A 103 -12.64 14.12 -2.94
C THR A 103 -13.99 13.54 -2.53
N ALA A 104 -14.62 14.16 -1.54
CA ALA A 104 -15.96 13.85 -1.05
C ALA A 104 -17.07 14.34 -2.02
N THR A 105 -16.94 14.05 -3.31
CA THR A 105 -17.92 14.41 -4.35
C THR A 105 -18.55 13.16 -4.94
N THR A 106 -19.65 13.29 -5.71
CA THR A 106 -20.27 12.16 -6.42
C THR A 106 -19.27 11.40 -7.29
N ASP A 107 -18.40 12.11 -8.00
CA ASP A 107 -17.36 11.48 -8.83
C ASP A 107 -16.28 10.81 -7.99
N GLY A 108 -15.95 11.38 -6.83
CA GLY A 108 -15.06 10.74 -5.88
C GLY A 108 -15.63 9.46 -5.28
N ILE A 109 -16.93 9.42 -5.00
CA ILE A 109 -17.64 8.22 -4.56
C ILE A 109 -17.56 7.11 -5.61
N LYS A 110 -17.87 7.43 -6.87
CA LYS A 110 -17.71 6.46 -7.98
C LYS A 110 -16.28 5.96 -8.10
N ALA A 111 -15.30 6.85 -8.00
CA ALA A 111 -13.90 6.45 -8.03
C ALA A 111 -13.55 5.49 -6.87
N MET A 112 -14.13 5.67 -5.67
CA MET A 112 -13.95 4.73 -4.56
C MET A 112 -14.56 3.37 -4.85
N GLU A 113 -15.76 3.32 -5.43
CA GLU A 113 -16.40 2.07 -5.83
C GLU A 113 -15.50 1.28 -6.80
N GLU A 114 -14.91 1.94 -7.79
CA GLU A 114 -13.96 1.31 -8.72
C GLU A 114 -12.70 0.75 -8.02
N TYR A 115 -12.18 1.45 -7.01
CA TYR A 115 -11.06 0.95 -6.20
C TYR A 115 -11.48 -0.25 -5.36
N ILE A 116 -12.65 -0.22 -4.75
CA ILE A 116 -13.16 -1.32 -3.94
C ILE A 116 -13.39 -2.56 -4.80
N GLU A 117 -13.96 -2.41 -6.00
CA GLU A 117 -14.09 -3.50 -6.96
C GLU A 117 -12.75 -4.10 -7.35
N THR A 118 -11.75 -3.24 -7.53
CA THR A 118 -10.36 -3.64 -7.79
C THR A 118 -9.76 -4.44 -6.63
N PHE A 119 -10.22 -4.26 -5.39
CA PHE A 119 -9.72 -4.99 -4.22
C PHE A 119 -10.51 -6.25 -3.87
N LEU A 120 -11.75 -6.41 -4.35
CA LEU A 120 -12.60 -7.56 -4.05
C LEU A 120 -11.91 -8.93 -4.27
N PRO A 121 -11.08 -9.13 -5.31
CA PRO A 121 -10.39 -10.41 -5.51
C PRO A 121 -9.35 -10.73 -4.42
N LEU A 122 -8.87 -9.74 -3.65
CA LEU A 122 -7.82 -9.90 -2.66
C LEU A 122 -8.36 -10.47 -1.34
N GLN A 123 -8.64 -11.78 -1.33
CA GLN A 123 -9.18 -12.48 -0.17
C GLN A 123 -8.26 -12.45 1.07
N GLY A 124 -6.98 -12.10 0.90
CA GLY A 124 -6.03 -11.94 2.01
C GLY A 124 -5.87 -10.50 2.52
N LEU A 125 -6.48 -9.51 1.89
CA LEU A 125 -6.24 -8.10 2.20
C LEU A 125 -6.79 -7.73 3.57
N THR A 126 -5.89 -7.50 4.53
CA THR A 126 -6.23 -7.16 5.93
C THR A 126 -5.99 -5.70 6.27
N HIS A 127 -5.08 -5.02 5.55
CA HIS A 127 -4.73 -3.61 5.80
C HIS A 127 -4.83 -2.79 4.52
N LEU A 128 -5.57 -1.67 4.58
CA LEU A 128 -5.71 -0.72 3.48
C LEU A 128 -5.35 0.69 3.95
N GLY A 129 -4.24 1.22 3.44
CA GLY A 129 -3.73 2.54 3.76
C GLY A 129 -3.86 3.54 2.61
N GLY A 130 -3.76 4.82 2.93
CA GLY A 130 -3.61 5.92 1.98
C GLY A 130 -4.86 6.33 1.20
N LEU A 131 -5.71 5.39 0.77
CA LEU A 131 -6.90 5.67 -0.05
C LEU A 131 -7.86 6.68 0.59
N PHE A 132 -8.14 6.51 1.88
CA PHE A 132 -9.06 7.37 2.65
C PHE A 132 -8.32 8.34 3.57
N SER A 133 -7.00 8.50 3.40
CA SER A 133 -6.15 9.27 4.30
C SER A 133 -6.46 10.77 4.36
N ASN A 134 -7.29 11.27 3.45
CA ASN A 134 -7.78 12.66 3.39
C ASN A 134 -9.28 12.78 3.69
N MET A 135 -9.94 11.70 4.11
CA MET A 135 -11.38 11.67 4.39
C MET A 135 -11.61 11.56 5.88
N ASP A 136 -12.38 12.51 6.41
CA ASP A 136 -12.76 12.49 7.81
C ASP A 136 -13.80 11.41 8.08
N TYR A 137 -13.39 10.37 8.82
CA TYR A 137 -14.28 9.26 9.17
C TYR A 137 -15.42 9.65 10.11
N GLN A 138 -15.31 10.79 10.79
CA GLN A 138 -16.33 11.28 11.72
C GLN A 138 -17.43 12.06 11.00
N SER A 139 -17.22 12.42 9.73
CA SER A 139 -18.27 13.00 8.90
C SER A 139 -19.31 11.95 8.51
N PRO A 140 -20.58 12.32 8.22
CA PRO A 140 -21.59 11.38 7.75
C PRO A 140 -21.13 10.56 6.52
N LEU A 141 -20.45 11.21 5.58
CA LEU A 141 -19.88 10.55 4.41
C LEU A 141 -18.75 9.58 4.78
N GLY A 142 -17.96 9.91 5.80
CA GLY A 142 -16.90 9.03 6.31
C GLY A 142 -17.44 7.68 6.78
N GLU A 143 -18.58 7.67 7.48
CA GLU A 143 -19.23 6.42 7.89
C GLU A 143 -19.72 5.60 6.67
N ASP A 144 -20.33 6.26 5.69
CA ASP A 144 -20.81 5.60 4.47
C ASP A 144 -19.66 4.94 3.69
N ILE A 145 -18.52 5.63 3.60
CA ILE A 145 -17.31 5.11 2.93
C ILE A 145 -16.72 3.92 3.68
N ILE A 146 -16.72 3.97 5.02
CA ILE A 146 -16.28 2.83 5.84
C ILE A 146 -17.21 1.63 5.64
N ARG A 147 -18.53 1.85 5.59
CA ARG A 147 -19.49 0.79 5.26
C ARG A 147 -19.22 0.23 3.86
N MET A 148 -18.97 1.10 2.88
CA MET A 148 -18.66 0.71 1.51
C MET A 148 -17.41 -0.19 1.44
N VAL A 149 -16.31 0.17 2.12
CA VAL A 149 -15.09 -0.65 2.10
C VAL A 149 -15.21 -1.92 2.96
N SER A 150 -16.14 -1.95 3.91
CA SER A 150 -16.40 -3.14 4.76
C SER A 150 -16.96 -4.35 3.98
N VAL A 151 -17.29 -4.20 2.71
CA VAL A 151 -17.63 -5.33 1.82
C VAL A 151 -16.42 -6.23 1.56
N LEU A 152 -15.20 -5.73 1.75
CA LEU A 152 -13.97 -6.52 1.63
C LEU A 152 -13.85 -7.48 2.82
N PRO A 153 -14.04 -8.80 2.63
CA PRO A 153 -14.34 -9.73 3.72
C PRO A 153 -13.22 -9.81 4.76
N SER A 154 -11.96 -9.82 4.30
CA SER A 154 -10.78 -9.95 5.15
C SER A 154 -10.23 -8.63 5.64
N LEU A 155 -10.77 -7.50 5.17
CA LEU A 155 -10.27 -6.19 5.57
C LEU A 155 -10.56 -5.95 7.05
N ARG A 156 -9.49 -5.71 7.80
CA ARG A 156 -9.54 -5.49 9.25
C ARG A 156 -9.14 -4.07 9.62
N TYR A 157 -8.23 -3.47 8.87
CA TYR A 157 -7.65 -2.18 9.21
C TYR A 157 -7.68 -1.22 8.03
N VAL A 158 -8.13 0.00 8.29
CA VAL A 158 -8.19 1.07 7.28
C VAL A 158 -7.58 2.36 7.83
N GLU A 159 -6.77 3.03 7.02
CA GLU A 159 -6.24 4.36 7.32
C GLU A 159 -7.21 5.44 6.85
N VAL A 160 -7.54 6.38 7.74
CA VAL A 160 -8.47 7.49 7.52
C VAL A 160 -7.90 8.80 8.05
N TRP A 161 -8.47 9.95 7.68
CA TRP A 161 -8.16 11.22 8.34
C TRP A 161 -8.98 11.36 9.63
N ASN A 162 -8.37 11.83 10.71
CA ASN A 162 -9.05 12.16 11.96
C ASN A 162 -8.89 13.65 12.23
N THR A 163 -10.00 14.38 12.16
CA THR A 163 -10.03 15.85 12.33
C THR A 163 -9.77 16.27 13.77
N ASP A 164 -10.23 15.51 14.77
CA ASP A 164 -9.98 15.81 16.19
C ASP A 164 -8.48 15.87 16.53
N VAL A 165 -7.66 15.02 15.89
CA VAL A 165 -6.20 14.99 16.10
C VAL A 165 -5.39 15.61 14.97
N GLY A 166 -6.04 16.08 13.90
CA GLY A 166 -5.39 16.73 12.75
C GLY A 166 -4.38 15.85 12.00
N ARG A 167 -4.59 14.53 11.97
CA ARG A 167 -3.70 13.59 11.26
C ARG A 167 -4.41 12.30 10.85
N SER A 168 -3.77 11.54 9.96
CA SER A 168 -4.24 10.20 9.63
C SER A 168 -4.16 9.26 10.86
N THR A 169 -5.17 8.41 11.01
CA THR A 169 -5.26 7.37 12.03
C THR A 169 -5.67 6.05 11.40
N TRP A 170 -5.53 4.97 12.14
CA TRP A 170 -6.00 3.65 11.74
C TRP A 170 -7.24 3.25 12.51
N LEU A 171 -8.20 2.68 11.81
CA LEU A 171 -9.42 2.11 12.37
C LEU A 171 -9.38 0.59 12.23
N THR A 172 -9.96 -0.11 13.20
CA THR A 172 -10.36 -1.51 13.06
C THR A 172 -11.79 -1.55 12.55
N ILE A 173 -12.04 -2.33 11.50
CA ILE A 173 -13.39 -2.68 11.04
C ILE A 173 -13.88 -3.84 11.91
N ARG A 174 -14.94 -3.61 12.69
CA ARG A 174 -15.56 -4.64 13.52
C ARG A 174 -16.60 -5.39 12.71
N ARG A 175 -16.67 -6.69 12.95
CA ARG A 175 -17.68 -7.57 12.36
C ARG A 175 -18.40 -8.35 13.44
N ASN A 176 -19.68 -8.60 13.23
CA ASN A 176 -20.47 -9.47 14.10
C ASN A 176 -20.13 -10.97 13.84
N SER A 177 -20.80 -11.88 14.55
CA SER A 177 -20.60 -13.33 14.37
C SER A 177 -20.98 -13.87 12.99
N ALA A 178 -21.77 -13.13 12.21
CA ALA A 178 -22.11 -13.45 10.83
C ALA A 178 -21.09 -12.90 9.80
N GLY A 179 -20.07 -12.16 10.27
CA GLY A 179 -19.07 -11.52 9.40
C GLY A 179 -19.52 -10.18 8.80
N GLU A 180 -20.68 -9.67 9.20
CA GLU A 180 -21.22 -8.39 8.73
C GLU A 180 -20.62 -7.23 9.51
N TYR A 181 -20.56 -6.05 8.89
CA TYR A 181 -20.06 -4.83 9.53
C TYR A 181 -20.88 -4.45 10.78
N ASP A 182 -20.17 -4.20 11.90
CA ASP A 182 -20.75 -3.83 13.20
C ASP A 182 -20.06 -2.57 13.80
N GLY A 183 -19.50 -1.73 12.94
CA GLY A 183 -18.87 -0.47 13.34
C GLY A 183 -17.34 -0.50 13.31
N ILE A 184 -16.75 0.46 14.00
CA ILE A 184 -15.31 0.73 13.97
C ILE A 184 -14.73 0.98 15.36
N GLU A 185 -13.41 0.83 15.47
CA GLU A 185 -12.64 1.21 16.65
C GLU A 185 -11.34 1.93 16.25
N VAL A 186 -11.06 3.08 16.88
CA VAL A 186 -9.78 3.79 16.66
C VAL A 186 -8.64 3.03 17.31
N ILE A 187 -7.60 2.72 16.54
CA ILE A 187 -6.42 1.99 17.02
C ILE A 187 -5.49 2.94 17.78
N LYS A 188 -5.29 2.65 19.07
CA LYS A 188 -4.37 3.42 19.92
C LYS A 188 -2.91 2.99 19.74
N ASP A 189 -2.66 1.69 19.61
CA ASP A 189 -1.33 1.14 19.34
C ASP A 189 -1.13 0.88 17.85
N ILE A 190 -0.54 1.87 17.18
CA ILE A 190 -0.37 1.84 15.73
C ILE A 190 0.80 0.98 15.25
N ARG A 191 1.60 0.36 16.16
CA ARG A 191 2.85 -0.32 15.80
C ARG A 191 2.67 -1.40 14.73
N ASN A 192 1.56 -2.12 14.76
CA ASN A 192 1.29 -3.21 13.83
C ASN A 192 0.59 -2.79 12.53
N VAL A 193 0.01 -1.59 12.49
CA VAL A 193 -0.81 -1.12 11.37
C VAL A 193 -0.15 -0.03 10.55
N MET A 194 0.75 0.76 11.16
CA MET A 194 1.39 1.89 10.50
C MET A 194 2.23 1.45 9.28
N THR A 195 1.97 2.07 8.13
CA THR A 195 2.60 1.72 6.84
C THR A 195 4.13 1.75 6.88
N SER A 196 4.72 2.68 7.63
CA SER A 196 6.17 2.76 7.82
C SER A 196 6.77 1.49 8.42
N ASN A 197 6.00 0.77 9.23
CA ASN A 197 6.46 -0.41 9.96
C ASN A 197 6.35 -1.68 9.13
N TRP A 198 5.57 -1.68 8.04
CA TRP A 198 5.39 -2.86 7.17
C TRP A 198 6.68 -3.30 6.51
N SER A 199 7.53 -2.33 6.19
CA SER A 199 8.76 -2.54 5.43
C SER A 199 9.97 -2.91 6.29
N GLY A 200 9.90 -2.68 7.60
CA GLY A 200 11.10 -2.68 8.45
C GLY A 200 12.22 -1.77 7.93
N PHE A 201 11.92 -0.78 7.05
CA PHE A 201 12.93 0.17 6.61
C PHE A 201 13.39 0.98 7.81
N PHE A 202 14.63 0.80 8.19
CA PHE A 202 15.34 1.80 8.95
C PHE A 202 15.52 3.01 8.01
N ARG A 203 14.72 4.07 8.21
CA ARG A 203 15.18 5.39 7.77
C ARG A 203 16.38 5.68 8.64
N GLY A 204 17.57 5.73 8.03
CA GLY A 204 18.84 5.96 8.70
C GLY A 204 18.86 7.15 9.67
N PHE A 205 20.03 7.45 10.23
CA PHE A 205 20.25 8.73 10.90
C PHE A 205 19.89 9.88 9.94
N VAL A 206 18.80 10.58 10.22
CA VAL A 206 18.48 11.84 9.55
C VAL A 206 19.53 12.82 10.05
N LYS A 207 20.48 13.20 9.20
CA LYS A 207 21.34 14.35 9.48
C LYS A 207 20.42 15.55 9.59
N VAL A 208 20.18 16.01 10.82
CA VAL A 208 19.52 17.30 11.05
C VAL A 208 20.50 18.34 10.51
N SER A 209 20.12 18.99 9.42
CA SER A 209 20.84 20.17 8.96
C SER A 209 20.63 21.28 9.99
N GLU A 210 21.73 21.73 10.58
CA GLU A 210 21.79 22.99 11.34
C GLU A 210 21.43 24.19 10.46
#